data_AF-A0A8S9BV93-F1
#
_entry.id   AF-A0A8S9BV93-F1
#
_cell.length_a   1.000
_cell.length_b   1.000
_cell.length_c   1.000
_cell.angle_alpha   90.00
_cell.angle_beta   90.00
_cell.angle_gamma   90.00
#
_symmetry.space_group_name_H-M   'P 1'
#
loop_
_entity.id
_entity.type
_entity.pdbx_description
1 polymer ?
#
loop_
_entity_poly.entity_id
_entity_poly.type
_entity_poly.pdbx_seq_one_letter_code
_entity_poly.pdbx_strand_id
1 'polypeptide(L)'
;MVVITLAAAAELMNDFEAVETHIKGLGKIVNLRGGVRALNTHSNMQVKVCRADLTYALLLGHRPLLFKEDISWDCFIADCGLVKCTHQPHDAHVRAFAEVTVDTRLHNAMRDLHAFSCISNVAYQTKSKLSPDTYNEMTISILYRLAHLSFERDPLQEAIRIGLLSFASTVFMQRHFMEQPYDHLLNIYSNALLKLYESTNIDLPVPILLWLTMLSHVAMAKGHLPMDWRSVWLDEVILRAGIDSWPQLREMLRSIAWVDFIHDQLGKQAFEAAMVRLERIAE
;
A
#
# COMPACT_ATOMS: atom_id res chain seq x y z
N MET A 1 -22.34 -15.02 -3.10
CA MET A 1 -21.93 -14.61 -4.45
C MET A 1 -22.82 -13.51 -5.01
N VAL A 2 -24.15 -13.70 -5.09
CA VAL A 2 -25.08 -12.71 -5.68
C VAL A 2 -24.84 -11.27 -5.18
N VAL A 3 -24.79 -11.05 -3.86
CA VAL A 3 -24.61 -9.69 -3.30
C VAL A 3 -23.28 -9.04 -3.71
N ILE A 4 -22.20 -9.83 -3.79
CA ILE A 4 -20.88 -9.32 -4.23
C ILE A 4 -20.94 -8.92 -5.71
N THR A 5 -21.60 -9.73 -6.55
CA THR A 5 -21.79 -9.41 -7.97
C THR A 5 -22.65 -8.16 -8.17
N LEU A 6 -23.70 -7.98 -7.37
CA LEU A 6 -24.53 -6.77 -7.41
C LEU A 6 -23.74 -5.52 -6.99
N ALA A 7 -22.92 -5.62 -5.93
CA ALA A 7 -22.04 -4.53 -5.54
C ALA A 7 -21.05 -4.16 -6.65
N ALA A 8 -20.44 -5.15 -7.31
CA ALA A 8 -19.53 -4.90 -8.44
C ALA A 8 -20.26 -4.29 -9.65
N ALA A 9 -21.50 -4.71 -9.93
CA ALA A 9 -22.30 -4.12 -11.01
C ALA A 9 -22.67 -2.67 -10.72
N ALA A 10 -23.07 -2.36 -9.48
CA ALA A 10 -23.35 -0.99 -9.04
C ALA A 10 -22.11 -0.10 -9.14
N GLU A 11 -20.94 -0.62 -8.76
CA GLU A 11 -19.65 0.08 -8.91
C GLU A 11 -19.38 0.43 -10.38
N LEU A 12 -19.55 -0.52 -11.30
CA LEU A 12 -19.37 -0.28 -12.74
C LEU A 12 -20.33 0.77 -13.31
N MET A 13 -21.48 0.95 -12.65
CA MET A 13 -22.49 1.96 -13.01
C MET A 13 -22.26 3.30 -12.27
N ASN A 14 -21.21 3.42 -11.46
CA ASN A 14 -20.94 4.55 -10.56
C ASN A 14 -22.08 4.82 -9.56
N ASP A 15 -22.90 3.82 -9.25
CA ASP A 15 -23.95 3.90 -8.23
C ASP A 15 -23.38 3.50 -6.86
N PHE A 16 -22.61 4.43 -6.27
CA PHE A 16 -21.92 4.17 -5.01
C PHE A 16 -22.87 4.02 -3.81
N GLU A 17 -24.10 4.55 -3.89
CA GLU A 17 -25.15 4.33 -2.89
C GLU A 17 -25.63 2.87 -2.91
N ALA A 18 -25.85 2.30 -4.10
CA ALA A 18 -26.18 0.89 -4.23
C ALA A 18 -25.01 -0.02 -3.82
N VAL A 19 -23.75 0.34 -4.14
CA VAL A 19 -22.56 -0.37 -3.63
C VAL A 19 -22.60 -0.44 -2.11
N GLU A 20 -22.79 0.70 -1.45
CA GLU A 20 -22.85 0.78 0.01
C GLU A 20 -23.98 -0.09 0.58
N THR A 21 -25.17 0.00 -0.02
CA THR A 21 -26.35 -0.78 0.40
C THR A 21 -26.08 -2.28 0.31
N HIS A 22 -25.49 -2.75 -0.80
CA HIS A 22 -25.15 -4.15 -0.98
C HIS A 22 -24.08 -4.63 0.00
N ILE A 23 -23.04 -3.85 0.25
CA ILE A 23 -21.94 -4.23 1.17
C ILE A 23 -22.41 -4.23 2.64
N LYS A 24 -23.23 -3.26 3.06
CA LYS A 24 -23.89 -3.29 4.38
C LYS A 24 -24.80 -4.52 4.51
N GLY A 25 -25.56 -4.85 3.47
CA GLY A 25 -26.37 -6.07 3.41
C GLY A 25 -25.53 -7.35 3.51
N LEU A 26 -24.39 -7.40 2.83
CA LEU A 26 -23.44 -8.51 2.91
C LEU A 26 -22.92 -8.68 4.35
N GLY A 27 -22.52 -7.59 5.02
CA GLY A 27 -22.09 -7.62 6.42
C GLY A 27 -23.15 -8.22 7.35
N LYS A 28 -24.42 -7.86 7.18
CA LYS A 28 -25.54 -8.45 7.94
C LYS A 28 -25.66 -9.96 7.70
N ILE A 29 -25.56 -10.42 6.45
CA ILE A 29 -25.62 -11.85 6.10
C ILE A 29 -24.46 -12.62 6.74
N VAL A 30 -23.25 -12.04 6.72
CA VAL A 30 -22.06 -12.64 7.33
C VAL A 30 -22.25 -12.79 8.84
N ASN A 31 -22.74 -11.75 9.51
CA ASN A 31 -23.02 -11.79 10.94
C ASN A 31 -24.08 -12.86 11.29
N LEU A 32 -25.17 -12.94 10.51
CA LEU A 32 -26.19 -13.98 10.69
C LEU A 32 -25.67 -15.40 10.48
N ARG A 33 -24.56 -15.56 9.74
CA ARG A 33 -23.89 -16.85 9.54
C ARG A 33 -22.83 -17.17 10.60
N GLY A 34 -22.68 -16.33 11.62
CA GLY A 34 -21.67 -16.52 12.68
C GLY A 34 -20.32 -15.88 12.39
N GLY A 35 -20.29 -14.88 11.50
CA GLY A 35 -19.08 -14.10 11.17
C GLY A 35 -18.26 -14.68 10.01
N VAL A 36 -17.14 -14.02 9.69
CA VAL A 36 -16.31 -14.39 8.53
C VAL A 36 -15.73 -15.80 8.66
N ARG A 37 -15.24 -16.17 9.85
CA ARG A 37 -14.64 -17.49 10.10
C ARG A 37 -15.62 -18.66 9.91
N ALA A 38 -16.93 -18.40 10.02
CA ALA A 38 -17.97 -19.40 9.80
C ALA A 38 -18.31 -19.62 8.31
N LEU A 39 -17.80 -18.78 7.41
CA LEU A 39 -18.01 -18.97 5.97
C LEU A 39 -17.15 -20.13 5.45
N ASN A 40 -17.78 -21.04 4.70
CA ASN A 40 -17.17 -22.29 4.20
C ASN A 40 -15.79 -22.07 3.52
N THR A 41 -14.78 -22.80 3.99
CA THR A 41 -13.40 -22.82 3.49
C THR A 41 -13.29 -23.36 2.06
N HIS A 42 -14.13 -24.31 1.66
CA HIS A 42 -14.03 -24.98 0.35
C HIS A 42 -14.31 -24.09 -0.88
N SER A 43 -14.81 -22.85 -0.70
CA SER A 43 -15.21 -21.97 -1.81
C SER A 43 -14.48 -20.63 -1.85
N ASN A 44 -13.45 -20.44 -1.00
CA ASN A 44 -12.76 -19.17 -0.77
C ASN A 44 -13.74 -18.01 -0.53
N MET A 45 -14.90 -18.30 0.09
CA MET A 45 -15.95 -17.31 0.31
C MET A 45 -15.48 -16.20 1.25
N GLN A 46 -14.70 -16.58 2.28
CA GLN A 46 -14.08 -15.64 3.22
C GLN A 46 -13.29 -14.57 2.47
N VAL A 47 -12.40 -14.99 1.58
CA VAL A 47 -11.57 -14.10 0.77
C VAL A 47 -12.42 -13.18 -0.10
N LYS A 48 -13.46 -13.71 -0.77
CA LYS A 48 -14.33 -12.91 -1.64
C LYS A 48 -15.11 -11.85 -0.86
N VAL A 49 -15.65 -12.23 0.29
CA VAL A 49 -16.35 -11.31 1.19
C VAL A 49 -15.40 -10.23 1.71
N CYS A 50 -14.21 -10.63 2.15
CA CYS A 50 -13.19 -9.73 2.67
C CYS A 50 -12.74 -8.73 1.61
N ARG A 51 -12.51 -9.20 0.36
CA ARG A 51 -12.12 -8.34 -0.77
C ARG A 51 -13.21 -7.37 -1.18
N ALA A 52 -14.48 -7.75 -1.08
CA ALA A 52 -15.60 -6.87 -1.38
C ALA A 52 -15.72 -5.73 -0.34
N ASP A 53 -15.58 -6.07 0.94
CA ASP A 53 -15.58 -5.07 2.03
C ASP A 53 -14.37 -4.12 1.93
N LEU A 54 -13.16 -4.66 1.72
CA LEU A 54 -11.95 -3.84 1.52
C LEU A 54 -12.04 -2.97 0.27
N THR A 55 -12.59 -3.48 -0.84
CA THR A 55 -12.86 -2.69 -2.03
C THR A 55 -13.71 -1.47 -1.69
N TYR A 56 -14.82 -1.69 -1.00
CA TYR A 56 -15.75 -0.62 -0.64
C TYR A 56 -15.07 0.43 0.24
N ALA A 57 -14.29 -0.02 1.23
CA ALA A 57 -13.51 0.85 2.10
C ALA A 57 -12.51 1.72 1.30
N LEU A 58 -11.74 1.12 0.38
CA LEU A 58 -10.76 1.84 -0.43
C LEU A 58 -11.39 2.78 -1.48
N LEU A 59 -12.52 2.35 -2.06
CA LEU A 59 -13.25 3.09 -3.09
C LEU A 59 -13.87 4.38 -2.53
N LEU A 60 -14.46 4.30 -1.33
CA LEU A 60 -15.23 5.41 -0.74
C LEU A 60 -14.54 6.09 0.44
N GLY A 61 -13.35 5.65 0.84
CA GLY A 61 -12.61 6.20 1.99
C GLY A 61 -13.25 5.88 3.33
N HIS A 62 -14.07 4.83 3.40
CA HIS A 62 -14.71 4.38 4.62
C HIS A 62 -13.84 3.36 5.35
N ARG A 63 -14.09 3.18 6.66
CA ARG A 63 -13.53 2.04 7.38
C ARG A 63 -14.23 0.75 6.94
N PRO A 64 -13.52 -0.38 6.81
CA PRO A 64 -14.13 -1.67 6.50
C PRO A 64 -15.23 -2.03 7.51
N LEU A 65 -16.28 -2.74 7.06
CA LEU A 65 -17.38 -3.16 7.92
C LEU A 65 -17.03 -4.40 8.75
N LEU A 66 -16.10 -5.21 8.27
CA LEU A 66 -15.67 -6.45 8.91
C LEU A 66 -14.43 -6.23 9.79
N PHE A 67 -14.22 -7.17 10.73
CA PHE A 67 -13.09 -7.20 11.66
C PHE A 67 -12.92 -5.88 12.45
N LYS A 68 -14.00 -5.33 13.03
CA LYS A 68 -13.90 -4.08 13.81
C LYS A 68 -13.22 -4.25 15.17
N GLU A 69 -13.41 -5.40 15.82
CA GLU A 69 -13.00 -5.63 17.21
C GLU A 69 -11.91 -6.71 17.34
N ASP A 70 -11.87 -7.69 16.43
CA ASP A 70 -10.99 -8.87 16.52
C ASP A 70 -9.72 -8.79 15.66
N ILE A 71 -9.13 -7.60 15.51
CA ILE A 71 -7.86 -7.45 14.77
C ILE A 71 -6.68 -7.74 15.70
N SER A 72 -5.87 -8.74 15.35
CA SER A 72 -4.53 -8.86 15.91
C SER A 72 -3.62 -7.80 15.28
N TRP A 73 -2.87 -7.09 16.12
CA TRP A 73 -1.91 -6.06 15.71
C TRP A 73 -0.46 -6.56 15.69
N ASP A 74 -0.22 -7.80 16.09
CA ASP A 74 1.09 -8.43 15.99
C ASP A 74 1.49 -8.63 14.54
N CYS A 75 2.78 -8.82 14.28
CA CYS A 75 3.23 -9.19 12.96
C CYS A 75 2.68 -10.57 12.58
N PHE A 76 2.10 -10.65 11.39
CA PHE A 76 1.55 -11.88 10.84
C PHE A 76 2.63 -12.75 10.20
N ILE A 77 3.62 -12.15 9.55
CA ILE A 77 4.65 -12.84 8.76
C ILE A 77 6.06 -12.42 9.16
N ALA A 78 6.27 -11.16 9.55
CA ALA A 78 7.61 -10.63 9.79
C ALA A 78 8.35 -11.36 10.93
N ASP A 79 7.60 -11.85 11.92
CA ASP A 79 8.13 -12.58 13.07
C ASP A 79 8.24 -14.09 12.85
N CYS A 80 7.80 -14.62 11.70
CA CYS A 80 7.88 -16.05 11.40
C CYS A 80 9.29 -16.55 11.02
N GLY A 81 10.29 -15.66 10.94
CA GLY A 81 11.66 -16.03 10.55
C GLY A 81 11.80 -16.45 9.08
N LEU A 82 10.79 -16.16 8.25
CA LEU A 82 10.76 -16.53 6.82
C LEU A 82 11.52 -15.54 5.93
N VAL A 83 11.79 -14.33 6.44
CA VAL A 83 12.42 -13.24 5.70
C VAL A 83 13.93 -13.37 5.77
N LYS A 84 14.59 -13.50 4.61
CA LYS A 84 16.05 -13.57 4.47
C LYS A 84 16.67 -12.36 3.76
N CYS A 85 15.86 -11.35 3.42
CA CYS A 85 16.37 -10.14 2.78
C CYS A 85 17.02 -9.21 3.82
N THR A 86 18.14 -8.62 3.44
CA THR A 86 18.83 -7.58 4.22
C THR A 86 19.26 -6.48 3.28
N HIS A 87 18.81 -5.25 3.50
CA HIS A 87 19.12 -4.07 2.69
C HIS A 87 19.96 -3.09 3.53
N GLN A 88 21.14 -3.54 3.96
CA GLN A 88 22.05 -2.71 4.75
C GLN A 88 22.69 -1.61 3.88
N PRO A 89 22.92 -0.40 4.43
CA PRO A 89 22.63 0.02 5.80
C PRO A 89 21.19 0.53 6.02
N HIS A 90 20.38 0.63 4.97
CA HIS A 90 19.06 1.27 4.99
C HIS A 90 18.10 0.65 6.02
N ASP A 91 18.08 -0.69 6.11
CA ASP A 91 17.27 -1.42 7.09
C ASP A 91 17.49 -0.95 8.54
N ALA A 92 18.75 -0.64 8.91
CA ALA A 92 19.07 -0.23 10.28
C ALA A 92 18.51 1.16 10.60
N HIS A 93 18.62 2.11 9.67
CA HIS A 93 18.10 3.46 9.84
C HIS A 93 16.57 3.48 9.86
N VAL A 94 15.95 2.72 8.96
CA VAL A 94 14.48 2.59 8.90
C VAL A 94 13.95 1.96 10.19
N ARG A 95 14.59 0.89 10.67
CA ARG A 95 14.20 0.22 11.91
C ARG A 95 14.32 1.15 13.12
N ALA A 96 15.46 1.81 13.29
CA ALA A 96 15.69 2.73 14.40
C ALA A 96 14.65 3.87 14.43
N PHE A 97 14.32 4.43 13.27
CA PHE A 97 13.26 5.42 13.15
C PHE A 97 11.88 4.83 13.48
N ALA A 98 11.55 3.66 12.95
CA ALA A 98 10.23 3.07 13.12
C ALA A 98 9.97 2.63 14.58
N GLU A 99 10.99 2.14 15.28
CA GLU A 99 10.89 1.74 16.69
C GLU A 99 10.62 2.92 17.62
N VAL A 100 11.15 4.11 17.30
CA VAL A 100 11.03 5.30 18.15
C VAL A 100 9.83 6.16 17.77
N THR A 101 9.56 6.31 16.48
CA THR A 101 8.66 7.35 15.97
C THR A 101 7.34 6.80 15.45
N VAL A 102 7.28 5.56 14.94
CA VAL A 102 6.07 5.03 14.28
C VAL A 102 5.18 4.30 15.29
N ASP A 103 3.86 4.51 15.23
CA ASP A 103 2.90 3.78 16.07
C ASP A 103 3.14 2.27 15.92
N THR A 104 3.24 1.53 17.02
CA THR A 104 3.61 0.11 17.02
C THR A 104 2.73 -0.73 16.11
N ARG A 105 1.44 -0.42 16.00
CA ARG A 105 0.49 -1.13 15.12
C ARG A 105 0.79 -0.86 13.65
N LEU A 106 1.10 0.39 13.32
CA LEU A 106 1.50 0.78 11.97
C LEU A 106 2.86 0.17 11.59
N HIS A 107 3.82 0.19 12.52
CA HIS A 107 5.12 -0.42 12.35
C HIS A 107 4.99 -1.92 12.09
N ASN A 108 4.15 -2.65 12.83
CA ASN A 108 3.94 -4.08 12.59
C ASN A 108 3.33 -4.37 11.21
N ALA A 109 2.39 -3.55 10.74
CA ALA A 109 1.85 -3.67 9.39
C ALA A 109 2.90 -3.37 8.30
N MET A 110 3.76 -2.36 8.53
CA MET A 110 4.89 -2.03 7.67
C MET A 110 5.88 -3.20 7.57
N ARG A 111 6.23 -3.82 8.70
CA ARG A 111 7.12 -4.99 8.75
C ARG A 111 6.55 -6.17 7.97
N ASP A 112 5.25 -6.43 8.07
CA ASP A 112 4.61 -7.51 7.32
C ASP A 112 4.57 -7.23 5.81
N LEU A 113 4.38 -5.98 5.40
CA LEU A 113 4.40 -5.60 4.00
C LEU A 113 5.81 -5.65 3.39
N HIS A 114 6.83 -5.27 4.16
CA HIS A 114 8.25 -5.48 3.83
C HIS A 114 8.54 -6.97 3.63
N ALA A 115 8.17 -7.79 4.61
CA ALA A 115 8.35 -9.25 4.57
C ALA A 115 7.67 -9.88 3.34
N PHE A 116 6.43 -9.49 3.07
CA PHE A 116 5.69 -9.92 1.89
C PHE A 116 6.43 -9.54 0.60
N SER A 117 6.95 -8.31 0.51
CA SER A 117 7.67 -7.83 -0.67
C SER A 117 8.93 -8.65 -0.93
N CYS A 118 9.74 -8.90 0.11
CA CYS A 118 10.93 -9.74 0.01
C CYS A 118 10.61 -11.16 -0.46
N ILE A 119 9.60 -11.79 0.14
CA ILE A 119 9.20 -13.16 -0.20
C ILE A 119 8.68 -13.23 -1.63
N SER A 120 7.91 -12.22 -2.06
CA SER A 120 7.40 -12.13 -3.43
C SER A 120 8.52 -12.00 -4.46
N ASN A 121 9.52 -11.16 -4.20
CA ASN A 121 10.67 -11.01 -5.09
C ASN A 121 11.49 -12.31 -5.17
N VAL A 122 11.76 -12.97 -4.05
CA VAL A 122 12.45 -14.26 -4.03
C VAL A 122 11.66 -15.32 -4.78
N ALA A 123 10.35 -15.43 -4.53
CA ALA A 123 9.49 -16.40 -5.23
C ALA A 123 9.50 -16.16 -6.74
N TYR A 124 9.42 -14.91 -7.18
CA TYR A 124 9.50 -14.55 -8.59
C TYR A 124 10.85 -14.95 -9.21
N GLN A 125 11.96 -14.63 -8.55
CA GLN A 125 13.31 -14.97 -9.00
C GLN A 125 13.55 -16.48 -9.09
N THR A 126 13.02 -17.25 -8.13
CA THR A 126 13.14 -18.72 -8.11
C THR A 126 12.05 -19.42 -8.92
N LYS A 127 11.18 -18.68 -9.63
CA LYS A 127 10.01 -19.20 -10.35
C LYS A 127 9.06 -20.04 -9.48
N SER A 128 9.11 -19.80 -8.17
CA SER A 128 8.21 -20.40 -7.18
C SER A 128 6.94 -19.56 -7.05
N LYS A 129 5.90 -20.11 -6.42
CA LYS A 129 4.65 -19.41 -6.16
C LYS A 129 4.30 -19.49 -4.68
N LEU A 130 3.79 -18.39 -4.14
CA LEU A 130 3.09 -18.42 -2.87
C LEU A 130 1.81 -19.23 -3.01
N SER A 131 1.46 -19.98 -1.95
CA SER A 131 0.17 -20.65 -1.93
C SER A 131 -0.95 -19.59 -1.95
N PRO A 132 -2.07 -19.85 -2.65
CA PRO A 132 -3.19 -18.92 -2.68
C PRO A 132 -3.71 -18.58 -1.28
N ASP A 133 -3.74 -19.56 -0.38
CA ASP A 133 -4.23 -19.37 0.99
C ASP A 133 -3.30 -18.44 1.78
N THR A 134 -1.99 -18.70 1.72
CA THR A 134 -0.97 -17.84 2.35
C THR A 134 -1.06 -16.40 1.83
N TYR A 135 -1.19 -16.23 0.52
CA TYR A 135 -1.35 -14.91 -0.10
C TYR A 135 -2.62 -14.19 0.38
N ASN A 136 -3.75 -14.92 0.45
CA ASN A 136 -5.03 -14.35 0.87
C ASN A 136 -5.02 -13.95 2.35
N GLU A 137 -4.45 -14.77 3.23
CA GLU A 137 -4.33 -14.46 4.66
C GLU A 137 -3.45 -13.21 4.88
N MET A 138 -2.31 -13.10 4.18
CA MET A 138 -1.46 -11.91 4.22
C MET A 138 -2.21 -10.67 3.72
N THR A 139 -2.92 -10.80 2.60
CA THR A 139 -3.73 -9.73 2.02
C THR A 139 -4.75 -9.21 3.03
N ILE A 140 -5.53 -10.11 3.64
CA ILE A 140 -6.57 -9.77 4.61
C ILE A 140 -5.93 -9.13 5.84
N SER A 141 -4.93 -9.79 6.45
CA SER A 141 -4.27 -9.30 7.66
C SER A 141 -3.68 -7.89 7.49
N ILE A 142 -2.96 -7.64 6.39
CA ILE A 142 -2.31 -6.34 6.16
C ILE A 142 -3.33 -5.26 5.82
N LEU A 143 -4.23 -5.50 4.86
CA LEU A 143 -5.16 -4.47 4.40
C LEU A 143 -6.17 -4.07 5.48
N TYR A 144 -6.71 -5.02 6.26
CA TYR A 144 -7.65 -4.65 7.33
C TYR A 144 -6.96 -3.82 8.42
N ARG A 145 -5.74 -4.18 8.84
CA ARG A 145 -4.98 -3.38 9.81
C ARG A 145 -4.76 -1.96 9.31
N LEU A 146 -4.26 -1.80 8.09
CA LEU A 146 -4.00 -0.48 7.52
C LEU A 146 -5.28 0.35 7.32
N ALA A 147 -6.37 -0.29 6.90
CA ALA A 147 -7.65 0.37 6.63
C ALA A 147 -8.41 0.77 7.91
N HIS A 148 -8.21 0.07 9.03
CA HIS A 148 -8.80 0.42 10.32
C HIS A 148 -7.97 1.42 11.13
N LEU A 149 -6.67 1.55 10.85
CA LEU A 149 -5.84 2.61 11.41
C LEU A 149 -6.27 3.98 10.87
N SER A 150 -6.09 5.01 11.71
CA SER A 150 -6.38 6.40 11.37
C SER A 150 -5.57 7.31 12.29
N PHE A 151 -4.87 8.28 11.70
CA PHE A 151 -4.02 9.23 12.41
C PHE A 151 -4.35 10.68 12.04
N GLU A 152 -5.62 11.07 12.17
CA GLU A 152 -6.11 12.40 11.74
C GLU A 152 -5.31 13.59 12.28
N ARG A 153 -4.69 13.45 13.46
CA ARG A 153 -3.93 14.50 14.15
C ARG A 153 -2.42 14.40 13.97
N ASP A 154 -1.93 13.38 13.26
CA ASP A 154 -0.50 13.13 13.04
C ASP A 154 -0.25 12.93 11.54
N PRO A 155 0.10 14.00 10.81
CA PRO A 155 0.33 13.95 9.37
C PRO A 155 1.42 12.95 8.96
N LEU A 156 2.42 12.71 9.81
CA LEU A 156 3.50 11.76 9.53
C LEU A 156 2.99 10.33 9.54
N GLN A 157 2.34 9.92 10.64
CA GLN A 157 1.79 8.57 10.75
C GLN A 157 0.75 8.32 9.67
N GLU A 158 -0.08 9.33 9.38
CA GLU A 158 -1.12 9.22 8.35
C GLU A 158 -0.53 9.09 6.94
N ALA A 159 0.53 9.85 6.62
CA ALA A 159 1.22 9.73 5.34
C ALA A 159 1.87 8.34 5.17
N ILE A 160 2.52 7.81 6.21
CA ILE A 160 3.07 6.44 6.20
C ILE A 160 1.94 5.42 6.04
N ARG A 161 0.86 5.54 6.82
CA ARG A 161 -0.29 4.63 6.76
C ARG A 161 -0.94 4.60 5.38
N ILE A 162 -1.27 5.77 4.82
CA ILE A 162 -1.89 5.86 3.49
C ILE A 162 -0.91 5.42 2.41
N GLY A 163 0.39 5.72 2.53
CA GLY A 163 1.41 5.20 1.62
C GLY A 163 1.43 3.67 1.62
N LEU A 164 1.48 3.04 2.79
CA LEU A 164 1.42 1.57 2.93
C LEU A 164 0.12 1.00 2.37
N LEU A 165 -1.02 1.65 2.61
CA LEU A 165 -2.31 1.24 2.07
C LEU A 165 -2.36 1.36 0.54
N SER A 166 -1.78 2.42 -0.01
CA SER A 166 -1.70 2.67 -1.45
C SER A 166 -0.82 1.63 -2.13
N PHE A 167 0.36 1.33 -1.57
CA PHE A 167 1.21 0.23 -2.03
C PHE A 167 0.51 -1.13 -1.90
N ALA A 168 -0.13 -1.41 -0.77
CA ALA A 168 -0.84 -2.66 -0.59
C ALA A 168 -1.97 -2.82 -1.64
N SER A 169 -2.60 -1.72 -2.07
CA SER A 169 -3.59 -1.74 -3.14
C SER A 169 -2.99 -2.10 -4.52
N THR A 170 -1.79 -1.61 -4.84
CA THR A 170 -1.10 -1.91 -6.12
C THR A 170 -0.65 -3.37 -6.19
N VAL A 171 -0.46 -4.02 -5.04
CA VAL A 171 -0.08 -5.43 -4.95
C VAL A 171 -1.31 -6.34 -4.88
N PHE A 172 -2.20 -6.11 -3.92
CA PHE A 172 -3.24 -7.06 -3.56
C PHE A 172 -4.57 -6.85 -4.28
N MET A 173 -4.81 -5.63 -4.76
CA MET A 173 -6.12 -5.15 -5.20
C MET A 173 -6.13 -4.74 -6.69
N GLN A 174 -5.17 -5.22 -7.48
CA GLN A 174 -5.06 -4.95 -8.92
C GLN A 174 -6.35 -5.29 -9.68
N ARG A 175 -6.81 -4.36 -10.52
CA ARG A 175 -7.98 -4.55 -11.40
C ARG A 175 -7.61 -4.20 -12.84
N HIS A 176 -7.36 -5.23 -13.64
CA HIS A 176 -6.92 -5.08 -15.03
C HIS A 176 -7.97 -4.46 -15.96
N PHE A 177 -9.25 -4.42 -15.56
CA PHE A 177 -10.36 -3.93 -16.38
C PHE A 177 -10.76 -2.48 -16.09
N MET A 178 -10.14 -1.84 -15.09
CA MET A 178 -10.45 -0.46 -14.70
C MET A 178 -9.18 0.36 -14.80
N GLU A 179 -9.26 1.54 -15.42
CA GLU A 179 -8.07 2.37 -15.61
C GLU A 179 -7.54 2.95 -14.29
N GLN A 180 -8.43 3.37 -13.38
CA GLN A 180 -8.12 3.89 -12.05
C GLN A 180 -9.18 3.49 -11.01
N PRO A 181 -9.13 2.28 -10.45
CA PRO A 181 -10.17 1.79 -9.54
C PRO A 181 -10.18 2.45 -8.16
N TYR A 182 -9.14 3.20 -7.79
CA TYR A 182 -8.97 3.75 -6.43
C TYR A 182 -8.54 5.22 -6.43
N ASP A 183 -9.12 6.04 -7.30
CA ASP A 183 -8.84 7.49 -7.37
C ASP A 183 -9.00 8.20 -6.02
N HIS A 184 -10.01 7.80 -5.25
CA HIS A 184 -10.21 8.35 -3.92
C HIS A 184 -9.02 8.10 -2.99
N LEU A 185 -8.47 6.88 -2.97
CA LEU A 185 -7.28 6.54 -2.20
C LEU A 185 -6.06 7.33 -2.66
N LEU A 186 -5.87 7.48 -3.98
CA LEU A 186 -4.76 8.25 -4.54
C LEU A 186 -4.87 9.74 -4.21
N ASN A 187 -6.08 10.30 -4.18
CA ASN A 187 -6.32 11.67 -3.75
C ASN A 187 -6.03 11.87 -2.26
N ILE A 188 -6.45 10.93 -1.40
CA ILE A 188 -6.08 10.95 0.02
C ILE A 188 -4.56 10.87 0.17
N TYR A 189 -3.89 10.01 -0.60
CA TYR A 189 -2.44 9.86 -0.56
C TYR A 189 -1.72 11.15 -0.96
N SER A 190 -2.12 11.76 -2.07
CA SER A 190 -1.58 13.04 -2.53
C SER A 190 -1.73 14.13 -1.47
N ASN A 191 -2.91 14.23 -0.83
CA ASN A 191 -3.16 15.20 0.24
C ASN A 191 -2.34 14.93 1.50
N ALA A 192 -2.15 13.66 1.88
CA ALA A 192 -1.32 13.29 3.03
C ALA A 192 0.16 13.63 2.78
N LEU A 193 0.65 13.37 1.57
CA LEU A 193 1.99 13.73 1.14
C LEU A 193 2.18 15.26 1.09
N LEU A 194 1.19 16.02 0.61
CA LEU A 194 1.28 17.48 0.57
C LEU A 194 1.41 18.07 1.98
N LYS A 195 0.58 17.61 2.92
CA LYS A 195 0.68 18.00 4.34
C LYS A 195 2.05 17.67 4.93
N LEU A 196 2.61 16.51 4.57
CA LEU A 196 3.94 16.10 5.01
C LEU A 196 5.04 16.99 4.40
N TYR A 197 4.95 17.30 3.10
CA TYR A 197 5.87 18.19 2.39
C TYR A 197 5.88 19.61 2.99
N GLU A 198 4.70 20.14 3.33
CA GLU A 198 4.56 21.46 3.97
C GLU A 198 5.01 21.48 5.45
N SER A 199 5.24 20.31 6.06
CA SER A 199 5.63 20.20 7.47
C SER A 199 7.14 20.40 7.64
N THR A 200 7.54 21.57 8.12
CA THR A 200 8.96 21.95 8.27
C THR A 200 9.71 21.29 9.44
N ASN A 201 9.01 20.62 10.36
CA ASN A 201 9.58 20.11 11.61
C ASN A 201 9.87 18.60 11.60
N ILE A 202 9.72 17.91 10.46
CA ILE A 202 9.78 16.45 10.40
C ILE A 202 11.01 16.02 9.59
N ASP A 203 12.06 15.57 10.28
CA ASP A 203 13.22 14.96 9.61
C ASP A 203 12.97 13.46 9.45
N LEU A 204 12.67 13.05 8.22
CA LEU A 204 12.45 11.66 7.85
C LEU A 204 13.73 11.03 7.29
N PRO A 205 13.99 9.74 7.60
CA PRO A 205 15.02 8.99 6.91
C PRO A 205 14.81 9.01 5.39
N VAL A 206 15.88 9.24 4.64
CA VAL A 206 15.88 9.29 3.17
C VAL A 206 15.18 8.07 2.54
N PRO A 207 15.37 6.81 2.99
CA PRO A 207 14.65 5.67 2.41
C PRO A 207 13.12 5.77 2.50
N ILE A 208 12.58 6.36 3.59
CA ILE A 208 11.14 6.54 3.78
C ILE A 208 10.62 7.64 2.85
N LEU A 209 11.31 8.79 2.80
CA LEU A 209 10.96 9.89 1.89
C LEU A 209 10.94 9.42 0.44
N LEU A 210 12.02 8.75 0.03
CA LEU A 210 12.20 8.25 -1.32
C LEU A 210 11.12 7.22 -1.67
N TRP A 211 10.78 6.33 -0.72
CA TRP A 211 9.71 5.37 -0.92
C TRP A 211 8.35 6.02 -1.11
N LEU A 212 8.01 7.01 -0.28
CA LEU A 212 6.74 7.75 -0.38
C LEU A 212 6.64 8.52 -1.71
N THR A 213 7.66 9.29 -2.07
CA THR A 213 7.66 10.10 -3.30
C THR A 213 7.63 9.20 -4.54
N MET A 214 8.47 8.16 -4.60
CA MET A 214 8.48 7.21 -5.72
C MET A 214 7.14 6.50 -5.88
N LEU A 215 6.52 6.06 -4.78
CA LEU A 215 5.21 5.42 -4.82
C LEU A 215 4.14 6.37 -5.39
N SER A 216 4.21 7.67 -5.10
CA SER A 216 3.27 8.64 -5.66
C SER A 216 3.34 8.71 -7.18
N HIS A 217 4.54 8.65 -7.76
CA HIS A 217 4.73 8.64 -9.21
C HIS A 217 4.32 7.30 -9.83
N VAL A 218 4.59 6.17 -9.16
CA VAL A 218 4.20 4.85 -9.66
C VAL A 218 2.68 4.64 -9.60
N ALA A 219 2.05 5.00 -8.50
CA ALA A 219 0.62 4.81 -8.30
C ALA A 219 -0.22 5.79 -9.15
N MET A 220 0.33 6.97 -9.48
CA MET A 220 -0.34 8.03 -10.23
C MET A 220 0.30 8.29 -11.60
N ALA A 221 0.98 7.30 -12.18
CA ALA A 221 1.74 7.43 -13.43
C ALA A 221 0.88 7.81 -14.66
N LYS A 222 -0.46 7.75 -14.57
CA LYS A 222 -1.35 8.08 -15.68
C LYS A 222 -1.71 9.56 -15.68
N GLY A 223 -1.34 10.22 -16.77
CA GLY A 223 -1.61 11.63 -17.05
C GLY A 223 -0.31 12.43 -17.12
N HIS A 224 -0.09 13.13 -18.23
CA HIS A 224 0.94 14.16 -18.31
C HIS A 224 0.50 15.34 -17.45
N LEU A 225 0.69 15.25 -16.14
CA LEU A 225 0.61 16.45 -15.31
C LEU A 225 1.85 17.30 -15.59
N PRO A 226 1.71 18.62 -15.77
CA PRO A 226 2.85 19.53 -15.74
C PRO A 226 3.61 19.36 -14.42
N MET A 227 4.89 19.79 -14.42
CA MET A 227 5.76 19.77 -13.24
C MET A 227 5.00 20.26 -12.02
N ASP A 228 4.80 19.35 -11.07
CA ASP A 228 4.09 19.61 -9.82
C ASP A 228 5.04 19.43 -8.64
N TRP A 229 4.57 19.84 -7.46
CA TRP A 229 5.34 19.79 -6.21
C TRP A 229 5.86 18.38 -5.88
N ARG A 230 5.20 17.31 -6.35
CA ARG A 230 5.65 15.92 -6.17
C ARG A 230 6.94 15.65 -6.93
N SER A 231 7.00 16.12 -8.18
CA SER A 231 8.19 16.01 -9.03
C SER A 231 9.37 16.77 -8.42
N VAL A 232 9.13 17.99 -7.92
CA VAL A 232 10.14 18.78 -7.21
C VAL A 232 10.64 18.03 -5.97
N TRP A 233 9.72 17.51 -5.16
CA TRP A 233 10.09 16.81 -3.93
C TRP A 233 10.85 15.51 -4.20
N LEU A 234 10.48 14.75 -5.25
CA LEU A 234 11.25 13.58 -5.66
C LEU A 234 12.68 13.96 -6.07
N ASP A 235 12.84 15.02 -6.86
CA ASP A 235 14.15 15.50 -7.32
C ASP A 235 15.05 15.89 -6.14
N GLU A 236 14.50 16.65 -5.17
CA GLU A 236 15.20 17.02 -3.94
C GLU A 236 15.65 15.80 -3.12
N VAL A 237 14.78 14.80 -3.00
CA VAL A 237 15.08 13.58 -2.23
C VAL A 237 16.14 12.74 -2.94
N ILE A 238 16.10 12.62 -4.28
CA ILE A 238 17.13 11.93 -5.07
C ILE A 238 18.49 12.62 -4.91
N LEU A 239 18.53 13.95 -4.99
CA LEU A 239 19.74 14.73 -4.75
C LEU A 239 20.28 14.54 -3.33
N ARG A 240 19.40 14.63 -2.31
CA ARG A 240 19.77 14.39 -0.90
C ARG A 240 20.32 12.99 -0.67
N ALA A 241 19.81 12.00 -1.41
CA ALA A 241 20.25 10.62 -1.33
C ALA A 241 21.58 10.35 -2.05
N GLY A 242 22.00 11.24 -2.96
CA GLY A 242 23.20 11.05 -3.79
C GLY A 242 23.08 9.85 -4.73
N ILE A 243 21.85 9.54 -5.19
CA ILE A 243 21.57 8.38 -6.04
C ILE A 243 21.76 8.76 -7.50
N ASP A 244 22.57 7.99 -8.21
CA ASP A 244 22.85 8.19 -9.64
C ASP A 244 22.30 7.07 -10.54
N SER A 245 21.76 6.00 -9.95
CA SER A 245 21.37 4.81 -10.70
C SER A 245 20.15 4.09 -10.15
N TRP A 246 19.33 3.54 -11.06
CA TRP A 246 18.13 2.79 -10.72
C TRP A 246 18.38 1.62 -9.75
N PRO A 247 19.44 0.81 -9.88
CA PRO A 247 19.70 -0.29 -8.94
C PRO A 247 19.93 0.19 -7.50
N GLN A 248 20.65 1.30 -7.31
CA GLN A 248 20.84 1.89 -5.97
C GLN A 248 19.51 2.38 -5.39
N LEU A 249 18.72 3.10 -6.21
CA LEU A 249 17.40 3.58 -5.81
C LEU A 249 16.49 2.42 -5.38
N ARG A 250 16.39 1.40 -6.24
CA ARG A 250 15.53 0.23 -6.02
C ARG A 250 15.91 -0.51 -4.73
N GLU A 251 17.19 -0.59 -4.40
CA GLU A 251 17.63 -1.22 -3.16
C GLU A 251 17.14 -0.46 -1.92
N MET A 252 17.13 0.88 -1.95
CA MET A 252 16.53 1.68 -0.88
C MET A 252 15.01 1.47 -0.79
N LEU A 253 14.31 1.42 -1.93
CA LEU A 253 12.87 1.17 -1.94
C LEU A 253 12.51 -0.20 -1.33
N ARG A 254 13.32 -1.22 -1.60
CA ARG A 254 13.14 -2.57 -1.05
C ARG A 254 13.32 -2.63 0.46
N SER A 255 14.13 -1.76 1.06
CA SER A 255 14.27 -1.65 2.53
C SER A 255 12.98 -1.25 3.25
N ILE A 256 12.02 -0.67 2.52
CA ILE A 256 10.68 -0.35 3.00
C ILE A 256 9.68 -1.41 2.52
N ALA A 257 9.37 -1.41 1.23
CA ALA A 257 8.52 -2.38 0.57
C ALA A 257 8.57 -2.14 -0.95
N TRP A 258 9.07 -3.11 -1.72
CA TRP A 258 9.07 -2.99 -3.17
C TRP A 258 8.96 -4.35 -3.82
N VAL A 259 7.98 -4.52 -4.71
CA VAL A 259 7.81 -5.74 -5.49
C VAL A 259 8.28 -5.48 -6.92
N ASP A 260 9.41 -6.07 -7.30
CA ASP A 260 10.14 -5.73 -8.51
C ASP A 260 9.28 -5.90 -9.76
N PHE A 261 8.65 -7.06 -9.90
CA PHE A 261 7.87 -7.42 -11.08
C PHE A 261 6.54 -6.65 -11.21
N ILE A 262 6.14 -5.91 -10.16
CA ILE A 262 4.95 -5.05 -10.18
C ILE A 262 5.36 -3.60 -10.46
N HIS A 263 6.41 -3.12 -9.80
CA HIS A 263 6.68 -1.69 -9.72
C HIS A 263 7.90 -1.22 -10.53
N ASP A 264 8.83 -2.10 -10.94
CA ASP A 264 10.09 -1.69 -11.56
C ASP A 264 9.89 -0.90 -12.86
N GLN A 265 8.94 -1.30 -13.71
CA GLN A 265 8.74 -0.63 -15.00
C GLN A 265 8.36 0.84 -14.82
N LEU A 266 7.34 1.12 -14.00
CA LEU A 266 6.88 2.48 -13.73
C LEU A 266 7.88 3.25 -12.84
N GLY A 267 8.49 2.57 -11.87
CA GLY A 267 9.49 3.18 -11.01
C GLY A 267 10.71 3.65 -11.78
N LYS A 268 11.21 2.83 -12.72
CA LYS A 268 12.35 3.20 -13.56
C LYS A 268 12.01 4.40 -14.46
N GLN A 269 10.82 4.44 -15.04
CA GLN A 269 10.35 5.58 -15.83
C GLN A 269 10.30 6.87 -15.00
N ALA A 270 9.78 6.80 -13.77
CA ALA A 270 9.73 7.94 -12.86
C ALA A 270 11.13 8.44 -12.48
N PHE A 271 12.06 7.51 -12.21
CA PHE A 271 13.45 7.83 -11.91
C PHE A 271 14.18 8.46 -13.11
N GLU A 272 14.08 7.86 -14.30
CA GLU A 272 14.67 8.41 -15.53
C GLU A 272 14.15 9.82 -15.83
N ALA A 273 12.85 10.07 -15.62
CA ALA A 273 12.26 11.40 -15.75
C ALA A 273 12.82 12.40 -14.73
N ALA A 274 13.13 11.97 -13.50
CA ALA A 274 13.76 12.80 -12.48
C ALA A 274 15.21 13.14 -12.85
N MET A 275 15.99 12.16 -13.31
CA MET A 275 17.37 12.40 -13.75
C MET A 275 17.46 13.44 -14.87
N VAL A 276 16.56 13.35 -15.87
CA VAL A 276 16.49 14.36 -16.96
C VAL A 276 16.17 15.76 -16.44
N ARG A 277 15.34 15.89 -15.39
CA ARG A 277 15.06 17.21 -14.78
C ARG A 277 16.27 17.74 -14.03
N LEU A 278 16.95 16.89 -13.27
CA LEU A 278 18.13 17.26 -12.50
C LEU A 278 19.30 17.70 -13.39
N GLU A 279 19.51 17.03 -14.52
CA GLU A 279 20.52 17.43 -15.52
C GLU A 279 20.24 18.83 -16.07
N ARG A 280 18.98 19.15 -16.39
CA ARG A 280 18.57 20.47 -16.89
C ARG A 280 18.71 21.61 -15.87
N ILE A 281 18.75 21.30 -14.58
CA ILE A 281 18.96 22.29 -13.51
C ILE A 281 20.46 22.56 -13.30
N ALA A 282 21.32 21.60 -13.67
CA ALA A 282 22.77 21.72 -13.55
C ALA A 282 23.42 22.48 -14.72
N GLU A 283 22.72 22.61 -15.85
CA GLU A 283 23.09 23.43 -17.03
C GLU A 283 22.73 24.92 -16.85
#